data_AF-A0A2P6R229-F1
#
_entry.id   AF-A0A2P6R229-F1
#
_cell.length_a   1.000
_cell.length_b   1.000
_cell.length_c   1.000
_cell.angle_alpha   90.00
_cell.angle_beta   90.00
_cell.angle_gamma   90.00
#
_symmetry.space_group_name_H-M   'P 1'
#
loop_
_entity.id
_entity.type
_entity.pdbx_description
1 polymer ?
#
loop_
_entity_poly.entity_id
_entity_poly.type
_entity_poly.pdbx_seq_one_letter_code
_entity_poly.pdbx_strand_id
1 'polypeptide(L)'
;MKQCMFYEMRLEQRWERIFDKYNEGKSNNANAVFVDAFVQREAVFVAGSEAIWDNHERVDNAGDGFMWFKSSDGVGGERSVGLSMKIVERMKWEQERVGWLAGDERKVRVERVEEFGGRGSLSKFAYYMLVERFVFKRRDGSLALLTYDFKHTHQIRNKWE
;
A
#
# COMPACT_ATOMS: atom_id res chain seq x y z
N MET A 1 -6.11 21.65 -24.78
CA MET A 1 -5.82 20.49 -23.90
C MET A 1 -6.35 19.25 -24.62
N LYS A 2 -5.49 18.38 -25.17
CA LYS A 2 -5.99 17.13 -25.80
C LYS A 2 -6.50 16.24 -24.67
N GLN A 3 -7.81 16.06 -24.58
CA GLN A 3 -8.43 15.17 -23.59
C GLN A 3 -8.00 13.73 -23.89
N CYS A 4 -7.12 13.19 -23.05
CA CYS A 4 -6.88 11.75 -23.01
C CYS A 4 -8.13 11.09 -22.42
N MET A 5 -9.04 10.65 -23.30
CA MET A 5 -10.28 9.96 -22.90
C MET A 5 -10.02 8.55 -22.36
N PHE A 6 -8.84 7.98 -22.65
CA PHE A 6 -8.49 6.62 -22.28
C PHE A 6 -7.34 6.60 -21.27
N TYR A 7 -7.57 5.89 -20.17
CA TYR A 7 -6.60 5.58 -19.14
C TYR A 7 -6.26 4.10 -19.20
N GLU A 8 -5.01 3.77 -18.94
CA GLU A 8 -4.58 2.40 -18.68
C GLU A 8 -4.56 2.18 -17.17
N MET A 9 -5.08 1.03 -16.73
CA MET A 9 -4.98 0.55 -15.36
C MET A 9 -4.15 -0.73 -15.33
N ARG A 10 -3.17 -0.80 -14.44
CA ARG A 10 -2.37 -2.00 -14.18
C ARG A 10 -2.41 -2.36 -12.70
N LEU A 11 -2.29 -3.65 -12.39
CA LEU A 11 -2.03 -4.14 -11.03
C LEU A 11 -0.57 -4.62 -10.96
N GLU A 12 0.21 -4.01 -10.09
CA GLU A 12 1.61 -4.37 -9.82
C GLU A 12 1.71 -5.02 -8.44
N GLN A 13 2.57 -6.02 -8.29
CA GLN A 13 2.82 -6.69 -7.02
C GLN A 13 4.27 -6.50 -6.60
N ARG A 14 4.51 -6.20 -5.31
CA ARG A 14 5.87 -6.15 -4.74
C ARG A 14 5.90 -6.60 -3.28
N TRP A 15 7.05 -7.06 -2.83
CA TRP A 15 7.32 -7.31 -1.41
C TRP A 15 7.99 -6.07 -0.81
N GLU A 16 7.32 -5.42 0.14
CA GLU A 16 7.82 -4.25 0.86
C GLU A 16 8.34 -4.70 2.22
N ARG A 17 9.59 -4.33 2.55
CA ARG A 17 10.17 -4.62 3.86
C ARG A 17 9.54 -3.68 4.91
N ILE A 18 8.94 -4.26 5.94
CA ILE A 18 8.26 -3.51 7.00
C ILE A 18 9.01 -3.54 8.34
N PHE A 19 9.95 -4.48 8.50
CA PHE A 19 10.77 -4.59 9.69
C PHE A 19 12.08 -5.29 9.34
N ASP A 20 13.17 -4.90 10.00
CA ASP A 20 14.43 -5.63 10.00
C ASP A 20 15.14 -5.52 11.33
N LYS A 21 15.91 -6.57 11.65
CA LYS A 21 16.69 -6.65 12.87
C LYS A 21 18.04 -7.29 12.56
N TYR A 22 19.11 -6.62 12.97
CA TYR A 22 20.47 -7.16 12.91
C TYR A 22 20.88 -7.61 14.31
N ASN A 23 21.58 -8.74 14.38
CA ASN A 23 22.17 -9.21 15.62
C ASN A 23 23.64 -8.79 15.66
N GLU A 24 23.99 -7.79 16.48
CA GLU A 24 25.37 -7.28 16.64
C GLU A 24 26.29 -8.18 17.49
N GLY A 25 25.99 -9.49 17.56
CA GLY A 25 26.81 -10.47 18.24
C GLY A 25 26.57 -10.63 19.74
N LYS A 26 26.75 -11.88 20.21
CA LYS A 26 26.73 -12.36 21.61
C LYS A 26 25.39 -12.37 22.36
N SER A 27 24.25 -12.46 21.66
CA SER A 27 23.06 -13.05 22.31
C SER A 27 23.05 -14.55 22.01
N ASN A 28 23.53 -15.36 22.95
CA ASN A 28 23.54 -16.81 22.83
C ASN A 28 22.14 -17.46 22.81
N ASN A 29 21.04 -16.69 22.87
CA ASN A 29 19.70 -17.22 23.13
C ASN A 29 18.54 -16.49 22.42
N ALA A 30 18.78 -15.56 21.50
CA ALA A 30 17.67 -14.91 20.78
C ALA A 30 17.16 -15.78 19.63
N ASN A 31 16.51 -16.91 19.97
CA ASN A 31 15.82 -17.78 19.02
C ASN A 31 14.49 -17.20 18.54
N ALA A 32 14.13 -16.00 18.95
CA ALA A 32 12.88 -15.36 18.55
C ALA A 32 13.08 -13.86 18.27
N VAL A 33 12.37 -13.36 17.27
CA VAL A 33 12.29 -11.94 16.91
C VAL A 33 10.85 -11.49 17.11
N PHE A 34 10.68 -10.50 17.99
CA PHE A 34 9.42 -9.77 18.10
C PHE A 34 9.36 -8.69 17.02
N VAL A 35 8.41 -8.84 16.10
CA VAL A 35 8.10 -7.88 15.06
C VAL A 35 6.97 -6.99 15.57
N ASP A 36 7.21 -5.69 15.54
CA ASP A 36 6.23 -4.65 15.86
C ASP A 36 6.34 -3.54 14.83
N ALA A 37 5.36 -3.48 13.92
CA ALA A 37 5.34 -2.50 12.84
C ALA A 37 3.94 -1.92 12.63
N PHE A 38 3.86 -0.61 12.43
CA PHE A 38 2.62 0.04 11.99
C PHE A 38 2.57 0.09 10.47
N VAL A 39 1.45 -0.37 9.91
CA VAL A 39 1.24 -0.44 8.48
C VAL A 39 -0.02 0.33 8.11
N GLN A 40 0.10 1.27 7.17
CA GLN A 40 -1.05 1.90 6.54
C GLN A 40 -1.60 0.97 5.44
N ARG A 41 -2.83 0.47 5.61
CA ARG A 41 -3.45 -0.52 4.73
C ARG A 41 -3.68 -0.04 3.32
N GLU A 42 -3.98 1.25 3.19
CA GLU A 42 -4.27 1.92 1.93
C GLU A 42 -3.41 3.18 1.83
N ALA A 43 -2.68 3.33 0.73
CA ALA A 43 -1.94 4.56 0.45
C ALA A 43 -2.15 4.97 -1.00
N VAL A 44 -2.52 6.24 -1.21
CA VAL A 44 -2.80 6.77 -2.54
C VAL A 44 -1.79 7.86 -2.85
N PHE A 45 -1.30 7.89 -4.09
CA PHE A 45 -0.35 8.89 -4.54
C PHE A 45 -0.85 9.52 -5.82
N VAL A 46 -0.79 10.85 -5.89
CA VAL A 46 -1.08 11.63 -7.10
C VAL A 46 0.23 12.23 -7.60
N ALA A 47 0.63 11.87 -8.82
CA ALA A 47 1.91 12.27 -9.41
C ALA A 47 3.14 12.01 -8.50
N GLY A 48 3.10 10.94 -7.70
CA GLY A 48 4.18 10.53 -6.80
C GLY A 48 4.12 11.11 -5.39
N SER A 49 3.28 12.11 -5.14
CA SER A 49 3.06 12.66 -3.80
C SER A 49 1.89 11.97 -3.11
N GLU A 50 2.02 11.67 -1.82
CA GLU A 50 0.92 11.05 -1.06
C GLU A 50 -0.30 11.96 -1.08
N ALA A 51 -1.47 11.35 -1.30
CA ALA A 51 -2.73 12.03 -1.44
C ALA A 51 -3.62 11.72 -0.24
N ILE A 52 -4.36 12.73 0.19
CA ILE A 52 -5.44 12.59 1.15
C ILE A 52 -6.76 12.41 0.40
N TRP A 53 -7.63 11.62 1.01
CA TRP A 53 -9.01 11.45 0.59
C TRP A 53 -9.86 11.18 1.83
N ASP A 54 -11.11 11.63 1.77
CA ASP A 54 -12.11 11.24 2.75
C ASP A 54 -13.12 10.31 2.07
N ASN A 55 -13.57 9.28 2.78
CA ASN A 55 -14.65 8.40 2.30
C ASN A 55 -15.98 9.17 2.21
N HIS A 56 -16.05 10.36 2.84
CA HIS A 56 -17.22 11.22 2.93
C HIS A 56 -17.27 12.34 1.86
N GLU A 57 -16.20 12.61 1.12
CA GLU A 57 -16.23 13.54 -0.04
C GLU A 57 -16.84 12.85 -1.28
N ARG A 58 -18.04 12.30 -1.10
CA ARG A 58 -18.90 11.88 -2.21
C ARG A 58 -19.58 13.13 -2.75
N VAL A 59 -19.14 13.58 -3.92
CA VAL A 59 -19.90 14.62 -4.64
C VAL A 59 -21.03 13.91 -5.40
N ASP A 60 -22.16 13.78 -4.72
CA ASP A 60 -23.36 13.13 -5.25
C ASP A 60 -24.14 14.09 -6.15
N ASN A 61 -24.15 13.79 -7.45
CA ASN A 61 -25.35 13.93 -8.25
C ASN A 61 -25.66 12.54 -8.84
N ALA A 62 -26.59 11.83 -8.20
CA ALA A 62 -27.22 10.60 -8.67
C ALA A 62 -26.26 9.47 -9.16
N GLY A 63 -25.84 8.60 -8.23
CA GLY A 63 -25.45 7.20 -8.52
C GLY A 63 -24.06 6.94 -9.11
N ASP A 64 -23.47 7.89 -9.83
CA ASP A 64 -22.15 7.75 -10.48
C ASP A 64 -21.11 8.71 -9.88
N GLY A 65 -21.01 8.71 -8.55
CA GLY A 65 -20.10 9.56 -7.79
C GLY A 65 -18.61 9.33 -8.12
N PHE A 66 -17.81 10.35 -7.85
CA PHE A 66 -16.34 10.28 -7.92
C PHE A 66 -15.75 10.36 -6.52
N MET A 67 -14.71 9.57 -6.29
CA MET A 67 -13.81 9.70 -5.15
C MET A 67 -12.66 10.62 -5.53
N TRP A 68 -12.47 11.70 -4.78
CA TRP A 68 -11.43 12.68 -5.04
C TRP A 68 -10.20 12.45 -4.17
N PHE A 69 -9.04 12.41 -4.83
CA PHE A 69 -7.73 12.33 -4.19
C PHE A 69 -7.01 13.66 -4.38
N LYS A 70 -6.60 14.29 -3.27
CA LYS A 70 -5.94 15.59 -3.27
C LYS A 70 -4.52 15.43 -2.75
N SER A 71 -3.54 15.99 -3.45
CA SER A 71 -2.15 15.98 -3.02
C SER A 71 -1.51 17.35 -3.21
N SER A 72 -0.68 17.75 -2.25
CA SER A 72 0.15 18.94 -2.32
C SER A 72 1.57 18.55 -2.69
N ASP A 73 2.19 19.24 -3.65
CA ASP A 73 3.56 18.95 -4.07
C ASP A 73 4.65 19.67 -3.24
N GLY A 74 4.28 20.24 -2.09
CA GLY A 74 5.19 20.90 -1.16
C GLY A 74 5.70 22.27 -1.63
N VAL A 75 5.50 22.65 -2.90
CA VAL A 75 5.89 23.94 -3.50
C VAL A 75 4.66 24.83 -3.75
N GLY A 76 3.52 24.50 -3.12
CA GLY A 76 2.26 25.23 -3.23
C GLY A 76 1.37 24.81 -4.40
N GLY A 77 1.75 23.79 -5.18
CA GLY A 77 0.89 23.19 -6.20
C GLY A 77 -0.03 22.13 -5.61
N GLU A 78 -1.33 22.30 -5.80
CA GLU A 78 -2.33 21.27 -5.50
C GLU A 78 -2.69 20.48 -6.76
N ARG A 79 -2.74 19.16 -6.64
CA ARG A 79 -3.23 18.26 -7.69
C ARG A 79 -4.39 17.45 -7.15
N SER A 80 -5.45 17.36 -7.94
CA SER A 80 -6.60 16.51 -7.65
C SER A 80 -6.89 15.55 -8.78
N VAL A 81 -7.28 14.33 -8.42
CA VAL A 81 -7.70 13.29 -9.36
C VAL A 81 -9.00 12.70 -8.85
N GLY A 82 -10.02 12.70 -9.69
CA GLY A 82 -11.29 12.03 -9.44
C GLY A 82 -11.28 10.64 -10.06
N LEU A 83 -11.66 9.62 -9.29
CA LEU A 83 -11.85 8.27 -9.80
C LEU A 83 -13.31 7.86 -9.60
N SER A 84 -13.94 7.29 -10.63
CA SER A 84 -15.33 6.81 -10.53
C SER A 84 -15.45 5.78 -9.41
N MET A 85 -16.50 5.89 -8.60
CA MET A 85 -16.78 4.95 -7.51
C MET A 85 -16.89 3.50 -8.00
N LYS A 86 -17.45 3.27 -9.19
CA LYS A 86 -17.49 1.92 -9.80
C LYS A 86 -16.11 1.30 -9.95
N ILE A 87 -15.10 2.12 -10.26
CA ILE A 87 -13.71 1.66 -10.37
C ILE A 87 -13.12 1.41 -8.99
N VAL A 88 -13.34 2.33 -8.03
CA VAL A 88 -12.86 2.18 -6.64
C VAL A 88 -13.41 0.91 -6.00
N GLU A 89 -14.72 0.69 -6.08
CA GLU A 89 -15.40 -0.49 -5.56
C GLU A 89 -14.91 -1.75 -6.23
N ARG A 90 -14.71 -1.72 -7.55
CA ARG A 90 -14.16 -2.86 -8.29
C ARG A 90 -12.74 -3.21 -7.85
N MET A 91 -11.87 -2.21 -7.65
CA MET A 91 -10.52 -2.44 -7.13
C MET A 91 -10.57 -3.06 -5.73
N LYS A 92 -11.37 -2.51 -4.82
CA LYS A 92 -11.51 -3.04 -3.45
C LYS A 92 -12.01 -4.48 -3.45
N TRP A 93 -13.04 -4.78 -4.25
CA TRP A 93 -13.55 -6.15 -4.37
C TRP A 93 -12.50 -7.14 -4.88
N GLU A 94 -11.66 -6.73 -5.84
CA GLU A 94 -10.56 -7.56 -6.37
C GLU A 94 -9.49 -7.87 -5.31
N GLN A 95 -9.30 -6.98 -4.33
CA GLN A 95 -8.40 -7.19 -3.21
C GLN A 95 -9.06 -8.04 -2.12
N GLU A 96 -10.33 -7.77 -1.81
CA GLU A 96 -11.09 -8.47 -0.78
C GLU A 96 -11.26 -9.96 -1.09
N ARG A 97 -11.51 -10.32 -2.35
CA ARG A 97 -11.64 -11.73 -2.76
C ARG A 97 -10.38 -12.55 -2.54
N VAL A 98 -9.20 -11.92 -2.44
CA VAL A 98 -7.91 -12.57 -2.13
C VAL A 98 -7.52 -12.40 -0.65
N GLY A 99 -8.49 -12.07 0.20
CA GLY A 99 -8.36 -12.00 1.65
C GLY A 99 -7.85 -10.67 2.18
N TRP A 100 -7.71 -9.63 1.35
CA TRP A 100 -7.44 -8.29 1.86
C TRP A 100 -8.65 -7.81 2.65
N LEU A 101 -8.42 -7.42 3.90
CA LEU A 101 -9.52 -6.97 4.75
C LEU A 101 -9.62 -5.45 4.65
N ALA A 102 -10.74 -4.96 4.13
CA ALA A 102 -11.16 -3.59 4.38
C ALA A 102 -11.32 -3.38 5.89
N GLY A 103 -10.97 -2.19 6.38
CA GLY A 103 -11.19 -1.84 7.77
C GLY A 103 -11.29 -0.33 7.92
N ASP A 104 -12.02 0.10 8.96
CA ASP A 104 -12.19 1.51 9.27
C ASP A 104 -10.85 2.15 9.69
N GLU A 105 -9.97 1.35 10.30
CA GLU A 105 -8.63 1.77 10.68
C GLU A 105 -7.67 1.68 9.49
N ARG A 106 -7.26 2.85 8.99
CA ARG A 106 -6.24 2.97 7.93
C ARG A 106 -4.86 2.51 8.37
N LYS A 107 -4.53 2.60 9.66
CA LYS A 107 -3.26 2.16 10.25
C LYS A 107 -3.52 0.97 11.15
N VAL A 108 -2.83 -0.14 10.87
CA VAL A 108 -2.93 -1.39 11.63
C VAL A 108 -1.56 -1.76 12.17
N ARG A 109 -1.51 -2.26 13.40
CA ARG A 109 -0.28 -2.79 14.01
C ARG A 109 -0.11 -4.25 13.63
N VAL A 110 1.09 -4.61 13.17
CA VAL A 110 1.50 -5.98 12.89
C VAL A 110 2.42 -6.42 14.01
N GLU A 111 1.89 -7.25 14.91
CA GLU A 111 2.64 -7.84 16.02
C GLU A 111 2.78 -9.34 15.78
N ARG A 112 4.02 -9.83 15.67
CA ARG A 112 4.34 -11.25 15.42
C ARG A 112 5.58 -11.65 16.22
N VAL A 113 5.58 -12.88 16.73
CA VAL A 113 6.79 -13.53 17.23
C VAL A 113 7.23 -14.53 16.17
N GLU A 114 8.45 -14.35 15.67
CA GLU A 114 9.03 -15.20 14.64
C GLU A 114 10.19 -15.97 15.26
N GLU A 115 10.09 -17.30 15.28
CA GLU A 115 11.11 -18.17 15.87
C GLU A 115 12.11 -18.64 14.82
N PHE A 116 13.39 -18.59 15.16
CA PHE A 116 14.48 -19.07 14.34
C PHE A 116 14.66 -20.58 14.56
N GLY A 117 14.21 -21.38 13.58
CA GLY A 117 14.38 -22.85 13.59
C GLY A 117 15.71 -23.36 13.02
N GLY A 118 16.64 -22.47 12.64
CA GLY A 118 17.90 -22.82 12.00
C GLY A 118 19.01 -23.23 13.00
N ARG A 119 20.07 -23.87 12.49
CA ARG A 119 21.31 -24.10 13.25
C ARG A 119 22.31 -22.98 12.98
N GLY A 120 22.73 -22.26 14.02
CA GLY A 120 23.79 -21.24 13.93
C GLY A 120 23.39 -19.90 14.56
N SER A 121 24.31 -18.94 14.52
CA SER A 121 24.05 -17.56 14.95
C SER A 121 23.36 -16.77 13.85
N LEU A 122 22.16 -16.26 14.13
CA LEU A 122 21.46 -15.35 13.25
C LEU A 122 22.24 -14.05 13.09
N SER A 123 22.51 -13.62 11.85
CA SER A 123 23.14 -12.33 11.57
C SER A 123 22.10 -11.26 11.25
N LYS A 124 21.03 -11.61 10.54
CA LYS A 124 20.01 -10.67 10.09
C LYS A 124 18.65 -11.31 9.88
N PHE A 125 17.62 -10.59 10.31
CA PHE A 125 16.23 -10.89 10.07
C PHE A 125 15.57 -9.75 9.30
N ALA A 126 14.74 -10.07 8.32
CA ALA A 126 13.90 -9.11 7.63
C ALA A 126 12.48 -9.66 7.46
N TYR A 127 11.51 -8.76 7.56
CA TYR A 127 10.09 -9.03 7.45
C TYR A 127 9.48 -8.22 6.31
N TYR A 128 8.77 -8.91 5.43
CA TYR A 128 8.21 -8.37 4.21
C TYR A 128 6.71 -8.61 4.16
N MET A 129 6.03 -7.71 3.48
CA MET A 129 4.59 -7.75 3.27
C MET A 129 4.29 -7.53 1.78
N LEU A 130 3.29 -8.25 1.27
CA LEU A 130 2.83 -8.02 -0.09
C LEU A 130 2.11 -6.67 -0.18
N VAL A 131 2.50 -5.88 -1.18
CA VAL A 131 1.80 -4.68 -1.60
C VAL A 131 1.35 -4.86 -3.03
N GLU A 132 0.04 -4.71 -3.26
CA GLU A 132 -0.54 -4.65 -4.59
C GLU A 132 -0.88 -3.20 -4.92
N ARG A 133 -0.40 -2.71 -6.06
CA ARG A 133 -0.52 -1.32 -6.50
C ARG A 133 -1.33 -1.24 -7.77
N PHE A 134 -2.47 -0.56 -7.73
CA PHE A 134 -3.14 -0.12 -8.95
C PHE A 134 -2.46 1.13 -9.49
N VAL A 135 -2.07 1.11 -10.77
CA VAL A 135 -1.42 2.23 -11.46
C VAL A 135 -2.33 2.74 -12.57
N PHE A 136 -2.68 4.03 -12.51
CA PHE A 136 -3.46 4.71 -13.52
C PHE A 136 -2.57 5.62 -14.36
N LYS A 137 -2.49 5.36 -15.66
CA LYS A 137 -1.67 6.12 -16.60
C LYS A 137 -2.53 6.69 -17.72
N ARG A 138 -2.26 7.93 -18.14
CA ARG A 138 -2.82 8.46 -19.38
C ARG A 138 -2.16 7.78 -20.58
N ARG A 139 -2.93 7.52 -21.64
CA ARG A 139 -2.40 6.91 -22.86
C ARG A 139 -1.43 7.78 -23.64
N ASP A 140 -1.38 9.09 -23.39
CA ASP A 140 -0.37 10.00 -23.98
C ASP A 140 1.05 9.77 -23.46
N GLY A 141 1.24 8.81 -22.54
CA GLY A 141 2.55 8.47 -22.01
C GLY A 141 2.98 9.32 -20.82
N SER A 142 2.12 10.23 -20.32
CA SER A 142 2.41 11.00 -19.10
C SER A 142 2.75 10.08 -17.92
N LEU A 143 3.49 10.61 -16.93
CA LEU A 143 3.74 9.93 -15.65
C LEU A 143 2.43 9.43 -15.02
N ALA A 144 2.55 8.37 -14.18
CA ALA A 144 1.42 7.79 -13.48
C ALA A 144 0.63 8.89 -12.75
N LEU A 145 -0.65 9.01 -13.08
CA LEU A 145 -1.50 10.07 -12.57
C LEU A 145 -1.91 9.77 -11.13
N LEU A 146 -2.25 8.52 -10.87
CA LEU A 146 -2.71 8.01 -9.58
C LEU A 146 -2.13 6.62 -9.37
N THR A 147 -1.64 6.34 -8.17
CA THR A 147 -1.36 4.97 -7.72
C THR A 147 -2.07 4.69 -6.41
N TYR A 148 -2.64 3.50 -6.26
CA TYR A 148 -3.38 3.08 -5.08
C TYR A 148 -2.79 1.76 -4.56
N ASP A 149 -2.14 1.83 -3.41
CA ASP A 149 -1.49 0.70 -2.75
C ASP A 149 -2.43 0.04 -1.74
N PHE A 150 -2.57 -1.28 -1.88
CA PHE A 150 -3.23 -2.16 -0.94
C PHE A 150 -2.17 -3.01 -0.25
N LYS A 151 -2.02 -2.81 1.06
CA LYS A 151 -1.02 -3.51 1.88
C LYS A 151 -1.67 -4.72 2.55
N HIS A 152 -1.18 -5.92 2.21
CA HIS A 152 -1.78 -7.20 2.60
C HIS A 152 -1.14 -7.72 3.90
N THR A 153 -1.64 -7.28 5.05
CA THR A 153 -1.09 -7.68 6.37
C THR A 153 -1.23 -9.17 6.68
N HIS A 154 -2.04 -9.91 5.93
CA HIS A 154 -2.15 -11.38 5.99
C HIS A 154 -1.15 -12.10 5.07
N GLN A 155 -0.57 -11.40 4.09
CA GLN A 155 0.42 -11.96 3.16
C GLN A 155 1.81 -11.42 3.51
N ILE A 156 2.48 -12.17 4.38
CA ILE A 156 3.76 -11.80 5.00
C ILE A 156 4.81 -12.88 4.73
N ARG A 157 6.07 -12.46 4.65
CA ARG A 157 7.24 -13.34 4.49
C ARG A 157 8.35 -12.87 5.40
N ASN A 158 9.06 -13.82 5.99
CA ASN A 158 10.31 -13.55 6.70
C ASN A 158 11.50 -14.00 5.87
N LYS A 159 12.67 -13.43 6.17
CA LYS A 159 13.97 -13.88 5.66
C LYS A 159 14.97 -13.85 6.81
N TRP A 160 15.65 -14.98 6.99
CA TRP A 160 16.73 -15.14 7.96
C TRP A 160 18.04 -15.31 7.19
N GLU A 161 19.08 -14.59 7.59
CA GLU A 161 20.45 -14.64 7.03
C GLU A 161 21.49 -14.83 8.14
#